data_AF-A0A8C4ZL68-F1
#
_entry.id   AF-A0A8C4ZL68-F1
#
_cell.length_a   1.000
_cell.length_b   1.000
_cell.length_c   1.000
_cell.angle_alpha   90.00
_cell.angle_beta   90.00
_cell.angle_gamma   90.00
#
_symmetry.space_group_name_H-M   'P 1'
#
loop_
_entity.id
_entity.type
_entity.pdbx_description
1 polymer ?
#
loop_
_entity_poly.entity_id
_entity_poly.type
_entity_poly.pdbx_seq_one_letter_code
_entity_poly.pdbx_strand_id
1 'polypeptide(L)'
;MDVLLSSQGDNSRDRALGDMMGGAIQVKKEDILKKVVIQPEFAVCKPELQWSDEEKKIYKDYEKKAKDLSEEQDKYKKTLESEMKKMQASILESTQGFDEVLAKLFERKLKSETVIYQEELKIAHLVYSMLIEEEIRNRERELVLSMERRRLLDKGFRKQFFDVQAHVVDHLYKLFKHRPRVQRMRDQADNKPFNKRFSLGGAASDGLGQMLQAMEELDSPENTPAGLEPTVWERFCLVRRAKVEGEQQVKVKALTLAEMQAFLQKRTDEDETAKHEIQTLMDEINGYDFVLLIKHGLHQGVPVSK
;
A
#
# COMPACT_ATOMS: atom_id res chain seq x y z
N MET A 1 34.20 -4.97 -57.25
CA MET A 1 32.78 -4.58 -57.12
C MET A 1 32.71 -3.45 -56.13
N ASP A 2 32.31 -2.24 -56.42
CA ASP A 2 32.06 -1.54 -57.67
C ASP A 2 31.98 -0.07 -57.25
N VAL A 3 32.76 0.75 -57.93
CA VAL A 3 32.40 2.08 -58.44
C VAL A 3 31.18 2.75 -57.76
N LEU A 4 31.42 3.70 -56.87
CA LEU A 4 30.53 4.85 -56.67
C LEU A 4 31.27 6.10 -57.12
N LEU A 5 31.25 6.26 -58.45
CA LEU A 5 31.61 7.46 -59.17
C LEU A 5 30.93 8.68 -58.56
N SER A 6 31.73 9.73 -58.40
CA SER A 6 31.34 11.13 -58.36
C SER A 6 30.04 11.39 -59.12
N SER A 7 28.99 11.70 -58.36
CA SER A 7 27.85 12.49 -58.83
C SER A 7 27.60 13.63 -57.86
N GLN A 8 28.65 14.39 -57.54
CA GLN A 8 28.42 15.80 -57.21
C GLN A 8 28.12 16.48 -58.54
N GLY A 9 26.83 16.66 -58.83
CA GLY A 9 26.38 17.58 -59.84
C GLY A 9 27.09 18.91 -59.62
N ASP A 10 27.75 19.39 -60.67
CA ASP A 10 28.46 20.65 -60.68
C ASP A 10 27.45 21.78 -60.39
N ASN A 11 27.35 22.18 -59.13
CA ASN A 11 26.39 23.17 -58.66
C ASN A 11 26.79 24.53 -59.25
N SER A 12 26.21 24.86 -60.40
CA SER A 12 26.43 26.14 -61.09
C SER A 12 26.18 27.35 -60.18
N ARG A 13 25.28 27.20 -59.20
CA ARG A 13 25.04 28.15 -58.12
C ARG A 13 26.27 28.40 -57.24
N ASP A 14 26.96 27.34 -56.81
CA ASP A 14 28.13 27.44 -55.93
C ASP A 14 29.35 28.00 -56.68
N ARG A 15 29.48 27.67 -57.98
CA ARG A 15 30.50 28.23 -58.87
C ARG A 15 30.29 29.72 -59.14
N ALA A 16 29.05 30.12 -59.45
CA ALA A 16 28.68 31.53 -59.59
C ALA A 16 28.85 32.30 -58.28
N LEU A 17 28.64 31.66 -57.12
CA LEU A 17 28.93 32.26 -55.82
C LEU A 17 30.42 32.49 -55.58
N GLY A 18 31.25 31.52 -55.97
CA GLY A 18 32.71 31.60 -55.95
C GLY A 18 33.22 32.76 -56.82
N ASP A 19 32.73 32.85 -58.06
CA ASP A 19 33.18 33.82 -59.05
C ASP A 19 32.65 35.26 -58.79
N MET A 20 31.44 35.40 -58.23
CA MET A 20 30.85 36.73 -58.00
C MET A 20 31.02 37.25 -56.56
N MET A 21 31.07 36.38 -55.55
CA MET A 21 31.05 36.76 -54.13
C MET A 21 32.05 35.96 -53.26
N GLY A 22 33.06 35.32 -53.86
CA GLY A 22 34.11 34.60 -53.13
C GLY A 22 33.63 33.39 -52.31
N GLY A 23 32.46 32.84 -52.62
CA GLY A 23 31.95 31.59 -52.03
C GLY A 23 31.07 31.73 -50.78
N ALA A 24 30.71 32.94 -50.33
CA ALA A 24 29.77 33.13 -49.21
C ALA A 24 28.83 34.34 -49.42
N ILE A 25 27.51 34.10 -49.37
CA ILE A 25 26.47 35.16 -49.49
C ILE A 25 26.31 35.98 -48.20
N GLN A 26 26.54 35.37 -47.04
CA GLN A 26 26.45 36.02 -45.73
C GLN A 26 27.83 36.10 -45.11
N VAL A 27 28.32 37.34 -44.91
CA VAL A 27 29.46 37.59 -44.04
C VAL A 27 29.05 37.15 -42.65
N LYS A 28 29.56 36.00 -42.19
CA LYS A 28 29.30 35.57 -40.82
C LYS A 28 30.07 36.51 -39.92
N LYS A 29 29.44 37.03 -38.86
CA LYS A 29 30.14 37.90 -37.90
C LYS A 29 31.37 37.21 -37.28
N GLU A 30 31.38 35.88 -37.29
CA GLU A 30 32.49 35.00 -36.93
C GLU A 30 33.73 35.17 -37.81
N ASP A 31 33.60 35.64 -39.05
CA ASP A 31 34.73 35.83 -39.98
C ASP A 31 35.66 36.96 -39.52
N ILE A 32 35.17 37.87 -38.67
CA ILE A 32 35.97 38.93 -38.03
C ILE A 32 37.06 38.31 -37.12
N LEU A 33 36.77 37.18 -36.47
CA LEU A 33 37.74 36.45 -35.64
C LEU A 33 38.83 35.74 -36.46
N LYS A 34 38.59 35.52 -37.76
CA LYS A 34 39.54 34.84 -38.66
C LYS A 34 40.40 35.80 -39.48
N LYS A 35 40.07 37.10 -39.49
CA LYS A 35 40.84 38.12 -40.18
C LYS A 35 42.19 38.31 -39.47
N VAL A 36 43.26 38.33 -40.25
CA VAL A 36 44.62 38.62 -39.81
C VAL A 36 45.14 39.81 -40.62
N VAL A 37 45.51 40.90 -39.96
CA VAL A 37 46.20 42.02 -40.64
C VAL A 37 47.66 41.60 -40.84
N ILE A 38 48.09 41.48 -42.08
CA ILE A 38 49.46 41.04 -42.43
C ILE A 38 50.44 42.19 -42.16
N GLN A 39 51.50 41.91 -41.41
CA GLN A 39 52.55 42.88 -41.12
C GLN A 39 53.30 43.26 -42.40
N PRO A 40 53.57 44.56 -42.66
CA PRO A 40 54.29 44.98 -43.86
C PRO A 40 55.70 44.38 -43.90
N GLU A 41 56.10 43.86 -45.06
CA GLU A 41 57.36 43.12 -45.26
C GLU A 41 58.62 43.94 -44.90
N PHE A 42 58.60 45.25 -45.16
CA PHE A 42 59.72 46.14 -44.81
C PHE A 42 59.92 46.29 -43.30
N ALA A 43 58.87 46.11 -42.49
CA ALA A 43 58.94 46.20 -41.03
C ALA A 43 59.54 44.92 -40.41
N VAL A 44 59.62 43.82 -41.16
CA VAL A 44 60.29 42.58 -40.78
C VAL A 44 61.77 42.60 -41.19
N CYS A 45 62.10 43.28 -42.29
CA CYS A 45 63.41 43.22 -42.94
C CYS A 45 64.33 44.42 -42.67
N LYS A 46 63.82 45.59 -42.23
CA LYS A 46 64.62 46.82 -42.06
C LYS A 46 64.42 47.48 -40.68
N PRO A 47 65.48 47.95 -39.99
CA PRO A 47 65.36 48.72 -38.74
C PRO A 47 64.61 50.06 -38.91
N GLU A 48 63.87 50.49 -37.89
CA GLU A 48 63.00 51.69 -37.90
C GLU A 48 63.67 52.99 -38.36
N LEU A 49 64.98 53.14 -38.12
CA LEU A 49 65.75 54.31 -38.54
C LEU A 49 65.87 54.45 -40.08
N GLN A 50 65.67 53.37 -40.83
CA GLN A 50 65.86 53.31 -42.28
C GLN A 50 64.56 53.43 -43.07
N TRP A 51 63.44 53.67 -42.38
CA TRP A 51 62.14 53.79 -43.04
C TRP A 51 62.00 55.16 -43.72
N SER A 52 61.57 55.14 -44.98
CA SER A 52 61.13 56.34 -45.69
C SER A 52 59.87 56.92 -45.04
N ASP A 53 59.56 58.20 -45.30
CA ASP A 53 58.33 58.82 -44.78
C ASP A 53 57.05 58.15 -45.30
N GLU A 54 57.13 57.51 -46.47
CA GLU A 54 56.06 56.68 -47.05
C GLU A 54 55.94 55.33 -46.33
N GLU A 55 57.07 54.66 -46.03
CA GLU A 55 57.10 53.41 -45.26
C GLU A 55 56.59 53.62 -43.82
N LYS A 56 56.93 54.76 -43.18
CA LYS A 56 56.38 55.16 -41.88
C LYS A 56 54.86 55.38 -41.91
N LYS A 57 54.34 55.95 -43.01
CA LYS A 57 52.89 56.16 -43.19
C LYS A 57 52.16 54.82 -43.37
N ILE A 58 52.70 53.91 -44.17
CA ILE A 58 52.16 52.55 -44.38
C ILE A 58 52.14 51.76 -43.07
N TYR A 59 53.18 51.87 -42.24
CA TYR A 59 53.23 51.21 -40.94
C TYR A 59 52.20 51.77 -39.94
N LYS A 60 52.01 53.10 -39.90
CA LYS A 60 50.96 53.72 -39.08
C LYS A 60 49.55 53.28 -39.49
N ASP A 61 49.30 53.15 -40.79
CA ASP A 61 48.02 52.66 -41.31
C ASP A 61 47.82 51.16 -41.00
N TYR A 62 48.89 50.36 -41.03
CA TYR A 62 48.87 48.97 -40.56
C TYR A 62 48.53 48.87 -39.07
N GLU A 63 49.23 49.64 -38.22
CA GLU A 63 49.03 49.64 -36.77
C GLU A 63 47.60 50.04 -36.41
N LYS A 64 47.08 51.07 -37.09
CA LYS A 64 45.68 51.49 -36.94
C LYS A 64 44.71 50.39 -37.34
N LYS A 65 44.89 49.72 -38.50
CA LYS A 65 44.02 48.62 -38.94
C LYS A 65 44.10 47.40 -38.03
N ALA A 66 45.29 47.08 -37.52
CA ALA A 66 45.49 45.99 -36.56
C ALA A 66 44.79 46.29 -35.23
N LYS A 67 44.88 47.53 -34.75
CA LYS A 67 44.18 48.00 -33.55
C LYS A 67 42.66 47.98 -33.73
N ASP A 68 42.15 48.53 -34.82
CA ASP A 68 40.71 48.57 -35.13
C ASP A 68 40.14 47.14 -35.23
N LEU A 69 40.86 46.21 -35.89
CA LEU A 69 40.44 44.81 -35.99
C LEU A 69 40.46 44.11 -34.62
N SER A 70 41.48 44.34 -33.79
CA SER A 70 41.54 43.79 -32.43
C SER A 70 40.38 44.29 -31.57
N GLU A 71 40.02 45.57 -31.67
CA GLU A 71 38.89 46.14 -30.94
C GLU A 71 37.54 45.57 -31.40
N GLU A 72 37.36 45.31 -32.71
CA GLU A 72 36.17 44.63 -33.24
C GLU A 72 36.08 43.16 -32.79
N GLN A 73 37.21 42.43 -32.80
CA GLN A 73 37.28 41.06 -32.31
C GLN A 73 36.92 40.98 -30.81
N ASP A 74 37.44 41.88 -29.98
CA ASP A 74 37.12 41.95 -28.55
C ASP A 74 35.66 42.31 -28.30
N LYS A 75 35.08 43.25 -29.06
CA LYS A 75 33.65 43.60 -28.97
C LYS A 75 32.78 42.39 -29.34
N TYR A 76 33.13 41.66 -30.40
CA TYR A 76 32.39 40.49 -30.83
C TYR A 76 32.51 39.33 -29.82
N LYS A 77 33.71 39.07 -29.30
CA LYS A 77 33.95 38.08 -28.23
C LYS A 77 33.11 38.39 -26.99
N LYS A 78 33.12 39.64 -26.52
CA LYS A 78 32.29 40.07 -25.37
C LYS A 78 30.80 39.87 -25.62
N THR A 79 30.34 40.09 -26.84
CA THR A 79 28.94 39.85 -27.23
C THR A 79 28.60 38.37 -27.10
N LEU A 80 29.41 37.48 -27.67
CA LEU A 80 29.23 36.03 -27.56
C LEU A 80 29.29 35.53 -26.12
N GLU A 81 30.22 36.03 -25.30
CA GLU A 81 30.30 35.70 -23.88
C GLU A 81 29.04 36.12 -23.11
N SER A 82 28.45 37.28 -23.46
CA SER A 82 27.20 37.75 -22.85
C SER A 82 25.99 36.91 -23.25
N GLU A 83 25.90 36.51 -24.53
CA GLU A 83 24.85 35.63 -25.03
C GLU A 83 24.94 34.23 -24.40
N MET A 84 26.15 33.68 -24.29
CA MET A 84 26.40 32.41 -23.62
C MET A 84 25.95 32.45 -22.16
N LYS A 85 26.35 33.49 -21.41
CA LYS A 85 25.93 33.65 -20.00
C LYS A 85 24.43 33.80 -19.87
N LYS A 86 23.78 34.56 -20.76
CA LYS A 86 22.32 34.73 -20.78
C LYS A 86 21.60 33.40 -21.04
N MET A 87 22.09 32.60 -21.99
CA MET A 87 21.54 31.27 -22.28
C MET A 87 21.73 30.32 -21.09
N GLN A 88 22.92 30.31 -20.47
CA GLN A 88 23.18 29.49 -19.29
C GLN A 88 22.26 29.86 -18.12
N ALA A 89 22.06 31.16 -17.87
CA ALA A 89 21.14 31.63 -16.84
C ALA A 89 19.68 31.21 -17.13
N SER A 90 19.24 31.35 -18.38
CA SER A 90 17.89 30.95 -18.81
C SER A 90 17.65 29.45 -18.67
N ILE A 91 18.66 28.61 -18.98
CA ILE A 91 18.58 27.16 -18.78
C ILE A 91 18.46 26.85 -17.29
N LEU A 92 19.31 27.45 -16.45
CA LEU A 92 19.29 27.22 -15.01
C LEU A 92 17.95 27.59 -14.39
N GLU A 93 17.41 28.77 -14.72
CA GLU A 93 16.10 29.23 -14.26
C GLU A 93 14.97 28.29 -14.73
N SER A 94 15.01 27.85 -15.99
CA SER A 94 14.01 26.91 -16.51
C SER A 94 14.10 25.54 -15.84
N THR A 95 15.31 25.05 -15.54
CA THR A 95 15.50 23.78 -14.82
C THR A 95 14.98 23.90 -13.40
N GLN A 96 15.31 24.98 -12.69
CA GLN A 96 14.82 25.22 -11.32
C GLN A 96 13.29 25.33 -11.30
N GLY A 97 12.68 26.06 -12.23
CA GLY A 97 11.23 26.16 -12.33
C GLY A 97 10.55 24.81 -12.60
N PHE A 98 11.16 23.96 -13.44
CA PHE A 98 10.68 22.60 -13.66
C PHE A 98 10.77 21.74 -12.39
N ASP A 99 11.91 21.77 -11.70
CA ASP A 99 12.15 20.99 -10.49
C ASP A 99 11.19 21.40 -9.36
N GLU A 100 10.92 22.69 -9.19
CA GLU A 100 9.94 23.19 -8.23
C GLU A 100 8.52 22.68 -8.51
N VAL A 101 8.09 22.69 -9.78
CA VAL A 101 6.78 22.17 -10.18
C VAL A 101 6.72 20.65 -9.96
N LEU A 102 7.80 19.93 -10.30
CA LEU A 102 7.91 18.50 -10.09
C LEU A 102 7.83 18.14 -8.60
N ALA A 103 8.52 18.89 -7.74
CA ALA A 103 8.49 18.71 -6.29
C ALA A 103 7.07 18.91 -5.72
N LYS A 104 6.38 19.98 -6.13
CA LYS A 104 4.98 20.24 -5.72
C LYS A 104 4.03 19.14 -6.20
N LEU A 105 4.22 18.65 -7.42
CA LEU A 105 3.43 17.55 -7.97
C LEU A 105 3.68 16.25 -7.18
N PHE A 106 4.93 15.96 -6.86
CA PHE A 106 5.32 14.78 -6.08
C PHE A 106 4.74 14.83 -4.66
N GLU A 107 4.81 15.98 -3.99
CA GLU A 107 4.18 16.17 -2.68
C GLU A 107 2.67 15.95 -2.74
N ARG A 108 1.98 16.52 -3.73
CA ARG A 108 0.54 16.31 -3.94
C ARG A 108 0.21 14.85 -4.24
N LYS A 109 1.04 14.17 -5.01
CA LYS A 109 0.91 12.73 -5.29
C LYS A 109 0.99 11.93 -4.01
N LEU A 110 2.03 12.13 -3.20
CA LEU A 110 2.22 11.43 -1.93
C LEU A 110 1.06 11.65 -0.96
N LYS A 111 0.58 12.89 -0.83
CA LYS A 111 -0.59 13.21 0.01
C LYS A 111 -1.84 12.49 -0.47
N SER A 112 -2.06 12.44 -1.79
CA SER A 112 -3.22 11.77 -2.37
C SER A 112 -3.15 10.26 -2.20
N GLU A 113 -1.99 9.65 -2.47
CA GLU A 113 -1.75 8.20 -2.26
C GLU A 113 -1.91 7.81 -0.80
N THR A 114 -1.42 8.62 0.14
CA THR A 114 -1.59 8.38 1.58
C THR A 114 -3.06 8.28 1.95
N VAL A 115 -3.90 9.22 1.49
CA VAL A 115 -5.35 9.20 1.75
C VAL A 115 -6.01 7.99 1.08
N ILE A 116 -5.65 7.67 -0.17
CA ILE A 116 -6.18 6.50 -0.88
C ILE A 116 -5.89 5.22 -0.08
N TYR A 117 -4.64 4.98 0.32
CA TYR A 117 -4.27 3.78 1.07
C TYR A 117 -4.93 3.72 2.44
N GLN A 118 -5.11 4.86 3.12
CA GLN A 118 -5.86 4.92 4.37
C GLN A 118 -7.32 4.50 4.18
N GLU A 119 -7.99 4.98 3.12
CA GLU A 119 -9.37 4.61 2.83
C GLU A 119 -9.51 3.16 2.36
N GLU A 120 -8.58 2.65 1.54
CA GLU A 120 -8.54 1.23 1.14
C GLU A 120 -8.42 0.31 2.36
N LEU A 121 -7.56 0.66 3.33
CA LEU A 121 -7.41 -0.08 4.57
C LEU A 121 -8.69 -0.07 5.41
N LYS A 122 -9.35 1.10 5.54
CA LYS A 122 -10.64 1.21 6.24
C LYS A 122 -11.71 0.35 5.59
N ILE A 123 -11.79 0.33 4.26
CA ILE A 123 -12.72 -0.54 3.52
C ILE A 123 -12.43 -2.00 3.83
N ALA A 124 -11.16 -2.43 3.77
CA ALA A 124 -10.78 -3.80 4.07
C ALA A 124 -11.16 -4.21 5.51
N HIS A 125 -10.95 -3.33 6.48
CA HIS A 125 -11.36 -3.55 7.88
C HIS A 125 -12.88 -3.70 8.01
N LEU A 126 -13.66 -2.79 7.41
CA LEU A 126 -15.12 -2.85 7.45
C LEU A 126 -15.65 -4.16 6.83
N VAL A 127 -15.11 -4.56 5.69
CA VAL A 127 -15.47 -5.82 5.03
C VAL A 127 -15.19 -7.02 5.94
N TYR A 128 -14.03 -7.04 6.59
CA TYR A 128 -13.68 -8.12 7.52
C TYR A 128 -14.59 -8.13 8.75
N SER A 129 -14.87 -6.97 9.35
CA SER A 129 -15.82 -6.84 10.47
C SER A 129 -17.22 -7.33 10.09
N MET A 130 -17.75 -6.92 8.93
CA MET A 130 -19.06 -7.37 8.44
C MET A 130 -19.13 -8.89 8.27
N LEU A 131 -18.07 -9.51 7.74
CA LEU A 131 -18.00 -10.95 7.55
C LEU A 131 -18.01 -11.70 8.88
N ILE A 132 -17.25 -11.24 9.88
CA ILE A 132 -17.24 -11.87 11.20
C ILE A 132 -18.60 -11.74 11.87
N GLU A 133 -19.21 -10.54 11.83
CA GLU A 133 -20.53 -10.35 12.41
C GLU A 133 -21.59 -11.23 11.74
N GLU A 134 -21.52 -11.40 10.41
CA GLU A 134 -22.42 -12.29 9.68
C GLU A 134 -22.25 -13.75 10.13
N GLU A 135 -21.01 -14.20 10.30
CA GLU A 135 -20.71 -15.55 10.78
C GLU A 135 -21.21 -15.77 12.21
N ILE A 136 -21.02 -14.80 13.11
CA ILE A 136 -21.58 -14.83 14.47
C ILE A 136 -23.10 -14.90 14.43
N ARG A 137 -23.77 -14.06 13.62
CA ARG A 137 -25.23 -14.07 13.43
C ARG A 137 -25.74 -15.41 12.87
N ASN A 138 -24.99 -16.04 11.96
CA ASN A 138 -25.31 -17.37 11.45
C ASN A 138 -25.27 -18.39 12.59
N ARG A 139 -24.20 -18.37 13.39
CA ARG A 139 -24.00 -19.31 14.49
C ARG A 139 -25.01 -19.13 15.62
N GLU A 140 -25.39 -17.90 15.92
CA GLU A 140 -26.49 -17.56 16.83
C GLU A 140 -27.83 -18.14 16.35
N ARG A 141 -28.18 -17.93 15.07
CA ARG A 141 -29.40 -18.50 14.49
C ARG A 141 -29.41 -20.03 14.59
N GLU A 142 -28.30 -20.68 14.26
CA GLU A 142 -28.18 -22.14 14.38
C GLU A 142 -28.30 -22.65 15.81
N LEU A 143 -27.79 -21.90 16.79
CA LEU A 143 -27.94 -22.21 18.20
C LEU A 143 -29.41 -22.10 18.62
N VAL A 144 -30.09 -21.01 18.27
CA VAL A 144 -31.52 -20.80 18.54
C VAL A 144 -32.36 -21.93 17.95
N LEU A 145 -32.13 -22.30 16.68
CA LEU A 145 -32.83 -23.41 16.03
C LEU A 145 -32.58 -24.75 16.73
N SER A 146 -31.34 -25.01 17.18
CA SER A 146 -30.99 -26.23 17.92
C SER A 146 -31.67 -26.27 19.30
N MET A 147 -31.72 -25.12 19.99
CA MET A 147 -32.44 -24.97 21.26
C MET A 147 -33.94 -25.21 21.09
N GLU A 148 -34.55 -24.69 20.03
CA GLU A 148 -35.98 -24.90 19.77
C GLU A 148 -36.29 -26.34 19.38
N ARG A 149 -35.47 -26.97 18.53
CA ARG A 149 -35.58 -28.41 18.22
C ARG A 149 -35.55 -29.25 19.49
N ARG A 150 -34.60 -29.00 20.38
CA ARG A 150 -34.52 -29.66 21.69
C ARG A 150 -35.79 -29.44 22.53
N ARG A 151 -36.29 -28.19 22.60
CA ARG A 151 -37.53 -27.87 23.33
C ARG A 151 -38.74 -28.62 22.77
N LEU A 152 -38.83 -28.77 21.46
CA LEU A 152 -39.91 -29.50 20.79
C LEU A 152 -39.86 -30.99 21.09
N LEU A 153 -38.67 -31.60 21.18
CA LEU A 153 -38.52 -33.00 21.63
C LEU A 153 -39.11 -33.20 23.04
N ASP A 154 -38.79 -32.30 23.97
CA ASP A 154 -39.30 -32.34 25.34
C ASP A 154 -40.83 -32.18 25.42
N LYS A 155 -41.41 -31.26 24.63
CA LYS A 155 -42.87 -31.04 24.56
C LYS A 155 -43.59 -32.18 23.84
N GLY A 156 -42.94 -32.80 22.86
CA GLY A 156 -43.49 -33.85 22.01
C GLY A 156 -43.43 -35.24 22.62
N PHE A 157 -42.68 -35.45 23.71
CA PHE A 157 -42.42 -36.78 24.28
C PHE A 157 -43.69 -37.63 24.44
N ARG A 158 -44.70 -37.13 25.15
CA ARG A 158 -45.94 -37.89 25.43
C ARG A 158 -46.70 -38.26 24.15
N LYS A 159 -46.62 -37.44 23.10
CA LYS A 159 -47.27 -37.72 21.82
C LYS A 159 -46.61 -38.89 21.07
N GLN A 160 -45.34 -39.18 21.34
CA GLN A 160 -44.61 -40.29 20.71
C GLN A 160 -44.96 -41.67 21.29
N PHE A 161 -45.66 -41.70 22.43
CA PHE A 161 -46.09 -42.93 23.12
C PHE A 161 -47.61 -42.93 23.35
N PHE A 162 -48.38 -42.40 22.40
CA PHE A 162 -49.84 -42.35 22.50
C PHE A 162 -50.50 -43.73 22.54
N ASP A 163 -49.79 -44.75 22.03
CA ASP A 163 -50.18 -46.16 21.98
C ASP A 163 -49.88 -46.92 23.28
N VAL A 164 -49.22 -46.27 24.25
CA VAL A 164 -48.80 -46.87 25.52
C VAL A 164 -49.70 -46.37 26.67
N GLN A 165 -49.95 -47.21 27.67
CA GLN A 165 -50.77 -46.84 28.83
C GLN A 165 -50.19 -45.64 29.58
N ALA A 166 -51.05 -44.69 29.99
CA ALA A 166 -50.64 -43.40 30.55
C ALA A 166 -49.68 -43.51 31.75
N HIS A 167 -49.90 -44.46 32.66
CA HIS A 167 -49.04 -44.64 33.83
C HIS A 167 -47.62 -45.11 33.46
N VAL A 168 -47.50 -45.91 32.39
CA VAL A 168 -46.22 -46.35 31.83
C VAL A 168 -45.53 -45.17 31.14
N VAL A 169 -46.27 -44.35 30.39
CA VAL A 169 -45.74 -43.11 29.78
C VAL A 169 -45.20 -42.15 30.85
N ASP A 170 -45.86 -42.02 32.01
CA ASP A 170 -45.36 -41.22 33.13
C ASP A 170 -44.09 -41.78 33.75
N HIS A 171 -43.98 -43.11 33.84
CA HIS A 171 -42.75 -43.77 34.28
C HIS A 171 -41.59 -43.52 33.29
N LEU A 172 -41.83 -43.72 31.99
CA LEU A 172 -40.87 -43.42 30.93
C LEU A 172 -40.47 -41.94 30.91
N TYR A 173 -41.40 -41.02 31.17
CA TYR A 173 -41.07 -39.59 31.25
C TYR A 173 -40.10 -39.26 32.41
N LYS A 174 -40.22 -39.96 33.54
CA LYS A 174 -39.25 -39.82 34.65
C LYS A 174 -37.86 -40.28 34.21
N LEU A 175 -37.77 -41.42 33.52
CA LEU A 175 -36.51 -41.91 32.95
C LEU A 175 -35.94 -40.96 31.88
N PHE A 176 -36.80 -40.36 31.05
CA PHE A 176 -36.43 -39.37 30.04
C PHE A 176 -35.84 -38.09 30.65
N LYS A 177 -36.32 -37.68 31.84
CA LYS A 177 -35.79 -36.53 32.58
C LYS A 177 -34.54 -36.85 33.39
N HIS A 178 -34.29 -38.12 33.69
CA HIS A 178 -33.06 -38.55 34.35
C HIS A 178 -31.82 -38.22 33.49
N ARG A 179 -30.74 -37.74 34.12
CA ARG A 179 -29.49 -37.38 33.45
C ARG A 179 -28.40 -38.39 33.79
N PRO A 180 -27.58 -38.84 32.81
CA PRO A 180 -26.36 -39.57 33.11
C PRO A 180 -25.41 -38.66 33.91
N ARG A 181 -24.91 -39.16 35.05
CA ARG A 181 -23.93 -38.44 35.86
C ARG A 181 -22.54 -38.67 35.27
N VAL A 182 -22.02 -37.69 34.52
CA VAL A 182 -20.63 -37.70 34.07
C VAL A 182 -19.80 -36.87 35.04
N GLN A 183 -18.85 -37.50 35.72
CA GLN A 183 -17.97 -36.87 36.70
C GLN A 183 -16.93 -36.01 35.96
N ARG A 184 -16.98 -34.68 36.15
CA ARG A 184 -16.03 -33.77 35.49
C ARG A 184 -14.70 -33.76 36.23
N MET A 185 -13.63 -34.23 35.58
CA MET A 185 -12.27 -33.80 35.92
C MET A 185 -12.10 -32.33 35.47
N ARG A 186 -11.34 -31.57 36.26
CA ARG A 186 -11.18 -30.11 36.14
C ARG A 186 -9.97 -29.83 35.26
N ASP A 187 -10.18 -29.29 34.06
CA ASP A 187 -9.06 -28.96 33.18
C ASP A 187 -8.60 -27.51 33.36
N GLN A 188 -7.28 -27.41 33.55
CA GLN A 188 -6.46 -26.23 33.59
C GLN A 188 -6.35 -25.67 32.17
N ALA A 189 -6.90 -24.47 31.95
CA ALA A 189 -6.94 -23.83 30.65
C ALA A 189 -5.64 -23.05 30.40
N ASP A 190 -4.69 -23.66 29.69
CA ASP A 190 -3.51 -22.94 29.20
C ASP A 190 -3.36 -22.99 27.68
N ASN A 191 -3.49 -21.79 27.11
CA ASN A 191 -2.68 -21.24 26.02
C ASN A 191 -2.45 -22.14 24.78
N LYS A 192 -3.44 -22.23 23.87
CA LYS A 192 -3.20 -22.74 22.51
C LYS A 192 -3.72 -21.79 21.42
N PRO A 193 -2.95 -21.64 20.31
CA PRO A 193 -3.26 -20.70 19.23
C PRO A 193 -4.49 -21.14 18.42
N PHE A 194 -5.19 -20.13 17.90
CA PHE A 194 -6.50 -20.18 17.22
C PHE A 194 -6.62 -21.33 16.19
N ASN A 195 -5.58 -21.58 15.39
CA ASN A 195 -5.63 -22.54 14.29
C ASN A 195 -5.55 -24.03 14.71
N LYS A 196 -5.27 -24.33 15.98
CA LYS A 196 -5.19 -25.72 16.52
C LYS A 196 -6.40 -26.12 17.39
N ARG A 197 -7.37 -25.21 17.63
CA ARG A 197 -8.60 -25.53 18.38
C ARG A 197 -9.65 -26.28 17.56
N PHE A 198 -9.55 -26.25 16.23
CA PHE A 198 -10.42 -27.04 15.35
C PHE A 198 -10.18 -28.55 15.47
N SER A 199 -9.08 -28.99 16.08
CA SER A 199 -8.89 -30.39 16.46
C SER A 199 -9.36 -30.62 17.90
N LEU A 200 -10.58 -31.16 18.03
CA LEU A 200 -11.24 -31.67 19.25
C LEU A 200 -10.49 -32.85 19.94
N GLY A 201 -9.16 -32.92 19.87
CA GLY A 201 -8.40 -34.17 20.04
C GLY A 201 -7.83 -34.45 21.43
N GLY A 202 -8.48 -34.08 22.54
CA GLY A 202 -7.92 -34.40 23.86
C GLY A 202 -8.97 -34.54 24.95
N ALA A 203 -9.18 -33.49 25.74
CA ALA A 203 -10.04 -33.56 26.92
C ALA A 203 -11.56 -33.53 26.64
N ALA A 204 -11.99 -32.86 25.56
CA ALA A 204 -13.40 -32.85 25.14
C ALA A 204 -13.85 -34.21 24.55
N SER A 205 -12.90 -34.99 24.01
CA SER A 205 -13.13 -36.34 23.48
C SER A 205 -13.45 -37.32 24.62
N ASP A 206 -12.73 -37.24 25.75
CA ASP A 206 -12.97 -38.08 26.92
C ASP A 206 -14.34 -37.82 27.57
N GLY A 207 -14.78 -36.55 27.66
CA GLY A 207 -16.09 -36.21 28.21
C GLY A 207 -17.28 -36.64 27.33
N LEU A 208 -17.12 -36.64 26.01
CA LEU A 208 -18.13 -37.14 25.07
C LEU A 208 -18.19 -38.67 25.11
N GLY A 209 -17.04 -39.35 25.14
CA GLY A 209 -16.95 -40.81 25.26
C GLY A 209 -17.60 -41.33 26.54
N GLN A 210 -17.29 -40.71 27.69
CA GLN A 210 -17.91 -41.08 28.98
C GLN A 210 -19.43 -40.87 28.99
N MET A 211 -19.94 -39.84 28.30
CA MET A 211 -21.38 -39.60 28.19
C MET A 211 -22.07 -40.64 27.30
N LEU A 212 -21.44 -41.04 26.19
CA LEU A 212 -21.95 -42.08 25.30
C LEU A 212 -21.99 -43.45 25.99
N GLN A 213 -20.94 -43.79 26.75
CA GLN A 213 -20.89 -45.02 27.54
C GLN A 213 -21.98 -45.04 28.62
N ALA A 214 -22.17 -43.93 29.36
CA ALA A 214 -23.25 -43.82 30.35
C ALA A 214 -24.66 -43.89 29.72
N MET A 215 -24.82 -43.50 28.45
CA MET A 215 -26.08 -43.69 27.71
C MET A 215 -26.32 -45.15 27.38
N GLU A 216 -25.29 -45.87 26.93
CA GLU A 216 -25.38 -47.29 26.61
C GLU A 216 -25.74 -48.14 27.84
N GLU A 217 -25.14 -47.86 28.99
CA GLU A 217 -25.49 -48.49 30.27
C GLU A 217 -26.96 -48.23 30.64
N LEU A 218 -27.44 -46.99 30.49
CA LEU A 218 -28.82 -46.63 30.80
C LEU A 218 -29.84 -47.25 29.83
N ASP A 219 -29.45 -47.49 28.57
CA ASP A 219 -30.27 -48.12 27.52
C ASP A 219 -30.25 -49.66 27.58
N SER A 220 -29.43 -50.27 28.46
CA SER A 220 -29.36 -51.72 28.64
C SER A 220 -30.75 -52.35 28.81
N PRO A 221 -31.03 -53.52 28.20
CA PRO A 221 -32.30 -54.24 28.35
C PRO A 221 -32.60 -54.59 29.81
N GLU A 222 -31.60 -54.66 30.68
CA GLU A 222 -31.73 -54.89 32.12
C GLU A 222 -32.48 -53.76 32.84
N ASN A 223 -32.49 -52.55 32.26
CA ASN A 223 -33.20 -51.39 32.81
C ASN A 223 -34.65 -51.28 32.30
N THR A 224 -35.13 -52.25 31.51
CA THR A 224 -36.49 -52.24 30.97
C THR A 224 -37.51 -52.43 32.10
N PRO A 225 -38.53 -51.55 32.21
CA PRO A 225 -39.60 -51.73 33.19
C PRO A 225 -40.32 -53.07 33.01
N ALA A 226 -40.62 -53.75 34.11
CA ALA A 226 -41.29 -55.05 34.09
C ALA A 226 -42.65 -54.96 33.35
N GLY A 227 -42.84 -55.83 32.35
CA GLY A 227 -44.05 -55.87 31.54
C GLY A 227 -44.10 -54.86 30.38
N LEU A 228 -43.01 -54.12 30.12
CA LEU A 228 -42.90 -53.27 28.93
C LEU A 228 -42.48 -54.09 27.70
N GLU A 229 -43.19 -53.92 26.59
CA GLU A 229 -42.82 -54.50 25.30
C GLU A 229 -41.41 -54.04 24.86
N PRO A 230 -40.51 -54.94 24.43
CA PRO A 230 -39.16 -54.58 24.00
C PRO A 230 -39.13 -53.52 22.90
N THR A 231 -40.10 -53.55 21.99
CA THR A 231 -40.23 -52.56 20.90
C THR A 231 -40.54 -51.14 21.41
N VAL A 232 -41.26 -51.01 22.52
CA VAL A 232 -41.54 -49.71 23.16
C VAL A 232 -40.29 -49.19 23.87
N TRP A 233 -39.51 -50.08 24.48
CA TRP A 233 -38.23 -49.74 25.11
C TRP A 233 -37.20 -49.26 24.08
N GLU A 234 -37.06 -49.94 22.94
CA GLU A 234 -36.17 -49.51 21.85
C GLU A 234 -36.53 -48.10 21.35
N ARG A 235 -37.83 -47.82 21.12
CA ARG A 235 -38.29 -46.47 20.76
C ARG A 235 -37.95 -45.44 21.84
N PHE A 236 -38.11 -45.79 23.12
CA PHE A 236 -37.73 -44.93 24.23
C PHE A 236 -36.23 -44.60 24.25
N CYS A 237 -35.37 -45.60 24.05
CA CYS A 237 -33.93 -45.41 23.97
C CYS A 237 -33.54 -44.45 22.84
N LEU A 238 -34.17 -44.58 21.65
CA LEU A 238 -33.95 -43.65 20.53
C LEU A 238 -34.33 -42.21 20.89
N VAL A 239 -35.48 -42.01 21.52
CA VAL A 239 -35.95 -40.67 21.93
C VAL A 239 -35.05 -40.06 23.01
N ARG A 240 -34.58 -40.89 23.96
CA ARG A 240 -33.63 -40.47 25.01
C ARG A 240 -32.28 -40.08 24.42
N ARG A 241 -31.71 -40.88 23.51
CA ARG A 241 -30.46 -40.54 22.81
C ARG A 241 -30.57 -39.24 22.04
N ALA A 242 -31.61 -39.09 21.21
CA ALA A 242 -31.83 -37.86 20.43
C ALA A 242 -31.92 -36.60 21.32
N LYS A 243 -32.53 -36.72 22.51
CA LYS A 243 -32.59 -35.62 23.48
C LYS A 243 -31.21 -35.29 24.07
N VAL A 244 -30.44 -36.30 24.46
CA VAL A 244 -29.09 -36.11 25.04
C VAL A 244 -28.11 -35.56 24.00
N GLU A 245 -28.14 -36.08 22.78
CA GLU A 245 -27.38 -35.54 21.64
C GLU A 245 -27.77 -34.09 21.35
N GLY A 246 -29.06 -33.77 21.34
CA GLY A 246 -29.54 -32.40 21.15
C GLY A 246 -29.08 -31.45 22.27
N GLU A 247 -29.09 -31.89 23.53
CA GLU A 247 -28.54 -31.14 24.67
C GLU A 247 -27.05 -30.86 24.51
N GLN A 248 -26.27 -31.86 24.12
CA GLN A 248 -24.84 -31.73 23.92
C GLN A 248 -24.52 -30.85 22.70
N GLN A 249 -25.28 -30.97 21.61
CA GLN A 249 -25.13 -30.13 20.42
C GLN A 249 -25.37 -28.65 20.75
N VAL A 250 -26.43 -28.33 21.49
CA VAL A 250 -26.70 -26.97 21.97
C VAL A 250 -25.52 -26.46 22.81
N LYS A 251 -25.00 -27.30 23.73
CA LYS A 251 -23.86 -26.93 24.58
C LYS A 251 -22.59 -26.64 23.77
N VAL A 252 -22.24 -27.49 22.81
CA VAL A 252 -21.07 -27.29 21.95
C VAL A 252 -21.24 -26.03 21.11
N LYS A 253 -22.39 -25.83 20.47
CA LYS A 253 -22.68 -24.61 19.68
C LYS A 253 -22.59 -23.34 20.52
N ALA A 254 -23.11 -23.36 21.75
CA ALA A 254 -23.02 -22.23 22.67
C ALA A 254 -21.57 -21.94 23.10
N LEU A 255 -20.77 -22.98 23.37
CA LEU A 255 -19.34 -22.82 23.68
C LEU A 255 -18.56 -22.24 22.49
N THR A 256 -18.78 -22.78 21.28
CA THR A 256 -18.15 -22.25 20.06
C THR A 256 -18.52 -20.78 19.83
N LEU A 257 -19.79 -20.43 19.99
CA LEU A 257 -20.24 -19.03 19.84
C LEU A 257 -19.57 -18.11 20.86
N ALA A 258 -19.48 -18.53 22.13
CA ALA A 258 -18.81 -17.75 23.17
C ALA A 258 -17.31 -17.56 22.88
N GLU A 259 -16.63 -18.59 22.35
CA GLU A 259 -15.23 -18.48 21.92
C GLU A 259 -15.07 -17.49 20.77
N MET A 260 -15.96 -17.52 19.78
CA MET A 260 -15.96 -16.57 18.65
C MET A 260 -16.16 -15.12 19.13
N GLN A 261 -17.12 -14.90 20.03
CA GLN A 261 -17.39 -13.58 20.61
C GLN A 261 -16.21 -13.06 21.43
N ALA A 262 -15.56 -13.92 22.24
CA ALA A 262 -14.37 -13.54 23.01
C ALA A 262 -13.19 -13.19 22.10
N PHE A 263 -13.01 -13.93 21.00
CA PHE A 263 -11.98 -13.62 20.01
C PHE A 263 -12.24 -12.27 19.32
N LEU A 264 -13.47 -12.02 18.89
CA LEU A 264 -13.85 -10.74 18.29
C LEU A 264 -13.57 -9.59 19.26
N GLN A 265 -14.01 -9.71 20.51
CA GLN A 265 -13.78 -8.66 21.52
C GLN A 265 -12.29 -8.34 21.68
N LYS A 266 -11.45 -9.38 21.78
CA LYS A 266 -10.00 -9.20 21.86
C LYS A 266 -9.43 -8.44 20.65
N ARG A 267 -9.89 -8.76 19.43
CA ARG A 267 -9.45 -8.07 18.21
C ARG A 267 -9.93 -6.63 18.16
N THR A 268 -11.14 -6.35 18.62
CA THR A 268 -11.65 -4.97 18.74
C THR A 268 -10.81 -4.16 19.72
N ASP A 269 -10.46 -4.72 20.87
CA ASP A 269 -9.64 -4.02 21.87
C ASP A 269 -8.22 -3.70 21.33
N GLU A 270 -7.63 -4.64 20.59
CA GLU A 270 -6.33 -4.44 19.92
C GLU A 270 -6.41 -3.38 18.79
N ASP A 271 -7.47 -3.38 17.98
CA ASP A 271 -7.68 -2.39 16.92
C ASP A 271 -7.87 -0.97 17.48
N GLU A 272 -8.64 -0.84 18.57
CA GLU A 272 -8.78 0.43 19.28
C GLU A 272 -7.43 0.91 19.83
N THR A 273 -6.61 0.01 20.38
CA THR A 273 -5.26 0.35 20.83
C THR A 273 -4.39 0.86 19.67
N ALA A 274 -4.38 0.16 18.53
CA ALA A 274 -3.62 0.56 17.35
C ALA A 274 -4.08 1.91 16.78
N LYS A 275 -5.39 2.19 16.76
CA LYS A 275 -5.92 3.50 16.35
C LYS A 275 -5.42 4.64 17.24
N HIS A 276 -5.39 4.43 18.56
CA HIS A 276 -4.85 5.43 19.49
C HIS A 276 -3.35 5.67 19.28
N GLU A 277 -2.56 4.61 19.02
CA GLU A 277 -1.13 4.74 18.69
C GLU A 277 -0.91 5.51 17.38
N ILE A 278 -1.67 5.18 16.34
CA ILE A 278 -1.62 5.87 15.04
C ILE A 278 -1.97 7.35 15.19
N GLN A 279 -3.01 7.67 15.96
CA GLN A 279 -3.39 9.06 16.24
C GLN A 279 -2.28 9.81 16.97
N THR A 280 -1.68 9.18 17.98
CA THR A 280 -0.57 9.76 18.74
C THR A 280 0.62 10.08 17.82
N LEU A 281 1.01 9.13 16.95
CA LEU A 281 2.09 9.34 15.99
C LEU A 281 1.77 10.43 14.96
N MET A 282 0.52 10.51 14.49
CA MET A 282 0.09 11.60 13.60
C MET A 282 0.20 12.97 14.30
N ASP A 283 -0.22 13.06 15.56
CA ASP A 283 -0.12 14.30 16.33
C ASP A 283 1.34 14.70 16.57
N GLU A 284 2.23 13.74 16.82
CA GLU A 284 3.67 13.98 16.93
C GLU A 284 4.26 14.52 15.61
N ILE A 285 3.96 13.87 14.47
CA ILE A 285 4.44 14.30 13.14
C ILE A 285 3.97 15.73 12.84
N ASN A 286 2.70 16.01 13.08
CA ASN A 286 2.13 17.36 12.90
C ASN A 286 2.79 18.38 13.84
N GLY A 287 3.14 17.97 15.06
CA GLY A 287 3.91 18.77 16.01
C GLY A 287 5.34 19.08 15.52
N TYR A 288 6.03 18.12 14.91
CA TYR A 288 7.36 18.33 14.33
C TYR A 288 7.31 19.28 13.12
N ASP A 289 6.30 19.16 12.27
CA ASP A 289 6.06 20.11 11.16
C ASP A 289 5.84 21.53 11.68
N PHE A 290 5.09 21.70 12.78
CA PHE A 290 4.91 23.00 13.43
C PHE A 290 6.22 23.58 13.99
N VAL A 291 7.06 22.74 14.60
CA VAL A 291 8.39 23.16 15.11
C VAL A 291 9.35 23.52 13.97
N LEU A 292 9.32 22.80 12.85
CA LEU A 292 10.07 23.12 11.63
C LEU A 292 9.58 24.44 11.00
N LEU A 293 8.27 24.68 10.95
CA LEU A 293 7.67 25.94 10.51
C LEU A 293 8.13 27.12 11.37
N ILE A 294 8.19 26.96 12.70
CA ILE A 294 8.72 28.00 13.59
C ILE A 294 10.22 28.24 13.37
N LYS A 295 11.03 27.17 13.19
CA LYS A 295 12.46 27.31 12.90
C LYS A 295 12.74 28.00 11.56
N HIS A 296 11.95 27.71 10.51
CA HIS A 296 12.05 28.39 9.23
C HIS A 296 11.51 29.84 9.26
N GLY A 297 10.50 30.12 10.09
CA GLY A 297 9.98 31.48 10.31
C GLY A 297 10.94 32.39 11.08
N LEU A 298 11.73 31.85 12.01
CA LEU A 298 12.72 32.60 12.79
C LEU A 298 14.00 32.97 12.00
N HIS A 299 14.24 32.35 10.84
CA HIS A 299 15.37 32.71 9.98
C HIS A 299 15.08 33.83 8.97
N GLN A 300 13.82 34.25 8.81
CA GLN A 300 13.48 35.49 8.09
C GLN A 300 13.34 36.66 9.07
N GLY A 301 14.42 36.95 9.80
CA GLY A 301 14.56 38.19 10.55
C GLY A 301 14.70 39.37 9.59
N VAL A 302 13.58 40.04 9.32
CA VAL A 302 13.51 41.34 8.62
C VAL A 302 14.44 42.34 9.32
N PRO A 303 15.34 43.04 8.60
CA PRO A 303 16.13 44.11 9.20
C PRO A 303 15.21 45.32 9.42
N VAL A 304 14.91 45.60 10.69
CA VAL A 304 14.26 46.84 11.11
C VAL A 304 15.25 47.98 10.85
N SER A 305 15.01 48.75 9.79
CA SER A 305 15.72 49.99 9.51
C SER A 305 15.36 51.04 10.57
N LYS A 306 16.39 51.62 11.20
CA LYS A 306 16.34 52.95 11.82
C LYS A 306 17.17 53.89 10.97
#